data_AF-A0A553GYD3-F1
#
_entry.id   AF-A0A553GYD3-F1
#
_cell.length_a   1.000
_cell.length_b   1.000
_cell.length_c   1.000
_cell.angle_alpha   90.00
_cell.angle_beta   90.00
_cell.angle_gamma   90.00
#
_symmetry.space_group_name_H-M   'P 1'
#
loop_
_entity.id
_entity.type
_entity.pdbx_description
1 polymer ?
#
loop_
_entity_poly.entity_id
_entity_poly.type
_entity_poly.pdbx_seq_one_letter_code
_entity_poly.pdbx_strand_id
1 'polypeptide(L)'
;MRVSLSALGKAKASQSQKNEDIDKSELPDTVKGQLKTIRRIRAEIAETQEELRALAADPRLDPQARAERMAAKQSELNALSSALATANGGLMKAMKELKLDSGQMQTAMALSMK
;
A
#
# COMPACT_ATOMS: atom_id res chain seq x y z
N MET A 1 -15.59 -33.57 -3.13
CA MET A 1 -14.48 -32.99 -2.34
C MET A 1 -14.83 -31.55 -1.99
N ARG A 2 -15.13 -31.24 -0.73
CA ARG A 2 -15.26 -29.84 -0.28
C ARG A 2 -13.85 -29.35 0.04
N VAL A 3 -13.25 -28.61 -0.90
CA VAL A 3 -11.99 -27.91 -0.62
C VAL A 3 -12.29 -26.88 0.46
N SER A 4 -11.82 -27.15 1.67
CA SER A 4 -11.74 -26.13 2.71
C SER A 4 -10.83 -25.03 2.16
N LEU A 5 -11.42 -23.96 1.61
CA LEU A 5 -10.73 -22.69 1.39
C LEU A 5 -10.20 -22.27 2.76
N SER A 6 -8.98 -22.69 3.04
CA SER A 6 -8.21 -22.38 4.23
C SER A 6 -8.19 -20.85 4.43
N ALA A 7 -7.98 -20.39 5.65
CA ALA A 7 -7.89 -18.95 5.94
C ALA A 7 -6.88 -18.25 5.00
N LEU A 8 -5.82 -18.96 4.61
CA LEU A 8 -4.85 -18.53 3.59
C LEU A 8 -5.45 -18.35 2.18
N GLY A 9 -6.34 -19.26 1.76
CA GLY A 9 -7.06 -19.14 0.49
C GLY A 9 -8.05 -17.96 0.47
N LYS A 10 -8.72 -17.69 1.59
CA LYS A 10 -9.60 -16.51 1.73
C LYS A 10 -8.81 -15.21 1.77
N ALA A 11 -7.68 -15.16 2.49
CA ALA A 11 -6.81 -14.00 2.53
C ALA A 11 -6.22 -13.68 1.14
N LYS A 12 -5.75 -14.70 0.40
CA LYS A 12 -5.33 -14.53 -1.00
C LYS A 12 -6.47 -14.05 -1.89
N ALA A 13 -7.67 -14.62 -1.77
CA ALA A 13 -8.83 -14.18 -2.55
C ALA A 13 -9.20 -12.72 -2.26
N SER A 14 -9.20 -12.30 -0.99
CA SER A 14 -9.46 -10.90 -0.61
C SER A 14 -8.37 -9.95 -1.08
N GLN A 15 -7.09 -10.37 -1.07
CA GLN A 15 -5.98 -9.57 -1.62
C GLN A 15 -6.02 -9.50 -3.16
N SER A 16 -6.42 -10.57 -3.84
CA SER A 16 -6.66 -10.55 -5.29
C SER A 16 -7.82 -9.65 -5.65
N GLN A 17 -8.91 -9.63 -4.88
CA GLN A 17 -10.03 -8.71 -5.12
C GLN A 17 -9.61 -7.24 -4.93
N LYS A 18 -8.74 -6.96 -3.95
CA LYS A 18 -8.19 -5.61 -3.72
C LYS A 18 -7.23 -5.12 -4.81
N ASN A 19 -6.66 -6.02 -5.61
CA ASN A 19 -5.69 -5.70 -6.67
C ASN A 19 -6.19 -6.12 -8.06
N GLU A 20 -7.47 -6.44 -8.20
CA GLU A 20 -8.04 -7.03 -9.40
C GLU A 20 -7.91 -6.10 -10.62
N ASP A 21 -8.05 -4.80 -10.40
CA ASP A 21 -7.82 -3.75 -11.40
C ASP A 21 -6.37 -3.70 -11.89
N ILE A 22 -5.40 -3.96 -11.01
CA ILE A 22 -3.99 -4.06 -11.36
C ILE A 22 -3.73 -5.39 -12.09
N ASP A 23 -4.27 -6.49 -11.57
CA ASP A 23 -4.05 -7.85 -12.11
C ASP A 23 -4.58 -8.00 -13.53
N LYS A 24 -5.77 -7.44 -13.80
CA LYS A 24 -6.44 -7.47 -15.12
C LYS A 24 -5.93 -6.42 -16.09
N SER A 25 -5.00 -5.55 -15.69
CA SER A 25 -4.44 -4.55 -16.61
C SER A 25 -3.51 -5.19 -17.64
N GLU A 26 -3.34 -4.56 -18.79
CA GLU A 26 -2.38 -4.97 -19.84
C GLU A 26 -0.94 -4.49 -19.51
N LEU A 27 -0.67 -4.16 -18.24
CA LEU A 27 0.63 -3.68 -17.79
C LEU A 27 1.62 -4.84 -17.60
N PRO A 28 2.93 -4.60 -17.80
CA PRO A 28 3.94 -5.60 -17.46
C PRO A 28 3.93 -5.98 -15.98
N ASP A 29 4.27 -7.23 -15.67
CA ASP A 29 4.24 -7.75 -14.29
C ASP A 29 5.12 -6.94 -13.33
N THR A 30 6.27 -6.44 -13.80
CA THR A 30 7.13 -5.53 -13.02
C THR A 30 6.38 -4.27 -12.60
N VAL A 31 5.61 -3.67 -13.50
CA VAL A 31 4.81 -2.47 -13.23
C VAL A 31 3.66 -2.81 -12.29
N LYS A 32 2.95 -3.93 -12.53
CA LYS A 32 1.90 -4.43 -11.62
C LYS A 32 2.43 -4.66 -10.20
N GLY A 33 3.63 -5.22 -10.06
CA GLY A 33 4.30 -5.43 -8.77
C GLY A 33 4.59 -4.13 -8.04
N GLN A 34 5.07 -3.10 -8.75
CA GLN A 34 5.28 -1.76 -8.17
C GLN A 34 3.95 -1.14 -7.72
N LEU A 35 2.90 -1.23 -8.53
CA LEU A 35 1.57 -0.70 -8.19
C LEU A 35 0.98 -1.36 -6.94
N LYS A 36 1.08 -2.69 -6.82
CA LYS A 36 0.65 -3.41 -5.61
C LYS A 36 1.43 -2.97 -4.38
N THR A 37 2.73 -2.73 -4.54
CA THR A 37 3.59 -2.23 -3.45
C THR A 37 3.17 -0.83 -3.00
N ILE A 38 2.93 0.07 -3.95
CA ILE A 38 2.41 1.43 -3.69
C ILE A 38 1.07 1.36 -2.94
N ARG A 39 0.11 0.54 -3.42
CA ARG A 39 -1.20 0.40 -2.79
C ARG A 39 -1.09 -0.15 -1.37
N ARG A 40 -0.23 -1.14 -1.14
CA ARG A 40 0.05 -1.68 0.20
C ARG A 40 0.59 -0.59 1.14
N ILE A 41 1.62 0.15 0.73
CA ILE A 41 2.23 1.20 1.57
C ILE A 41 1.19 2.27 1.90
N ARG A 42 0.33 2.66 0.95
CA ARG A 42 -0.74 3.62 1.21
C ARG A 42 -1.77 3.11 2.21
N ALA A 43 -2.12 1.83 2.17
CA ALA A 43 -3.01 1.22 3.15
C ALA A 43 -2.38 1.24 4.55
N GLU A 44 -1.09 0.89 4.66
CA GLU A 44 -0.33 0.94 5.92
C GLU A 44 -0.21 2.38 6.48
N ILE A 45 -0.01 3.38 5.60
CA ILE A 45 -0.04 4.80 5.97
C ILE A 45 -1.41 5.20 6.55
N ALA A 46 -2.50 4.83 5.88
CA ALA A 46 -3.85 5.16 6.33
C ALA A 46 -4.16 4.51 7.68
N GLU A 47 -3.79 3.23 7.85
CA GLU A 47 -3.94 2.52 9.12
C GLU A 47 -3.14 3.18 10.25
N THR A 48 -1.88 3.52 10.01
CA THR A 48 -1.03 4.20 11.01
C THR A 48 -1.56 5.59 11.36
N GLN A 49 -2.12 6.32 10.40
CA GLN A 49 -2.78 7.61 10.66
C GLN A 49 -4.03 7.45 11.53
N GLU A 50 -4.84 6.42 11.28
CA GLU A 50 -6.01 6.12 12.12
C GLU A 50 -5.59 5.67 13.53
N GLU A 51 -4.54 4.86 13.67
CA GLU A 51 -3.97 4.51 14.97
C GLU A 51 -3.48 5.72 15.75
N LEU A 52 -2.79 6.67 15.07
CA LEU A 52 -2.37 7.93 15.68
C LEU A 52 -3.57 8.75 16.19
N ARG A 53 -4.65 8.82 15.41
CA ARG A 53 -5.90 9.48 15.82
C ARG A 53 -6.54 8.79 17.02
N ALA A 54 -6.59 7.47 17.02
CA ALA A 54 -7.12 6.68 18.12
C ALA A 54 -6.30 6.85 19.40
N LEU A 55 -4.97 6.83 19.32
CA LEU A 55 -4.07 7.06 20.45
C LEU A 55 -4.22 8.48 21.03
N ALA A 56 -4.42 9.48 20.16
CA ALA A 56 -4.67 10.85 20.59
C ALA A 56 -6.01 11.00 21.32
N ALA A 57 -7.03 10.26 20.88
CA ALA A 57 -8.38 10.31 21.44
C ALA A 57 -8.57 9.41 22.68
N ASP A 58 -7.68 8.46 22.95
CA ASP A 58 -7.83 7.52 24.07
C ASP A 58 -7.50 8.19 25.42
N PRO A 59 -8.51 8.47 26.27
CA PRO A 59 -8.30 9.15 27.55
C PRO A 59 -7.71 8.22 28.63
N ARG A 60 -7.60 6.91 28.37
CA ARG A 60 -7.15 5.91 29.34
C ARG A 60 -5.63 5.82 29.43
N LEU A 61 -4.92 6.37 28.45
CA LEU A 61 -3.47 6.38 28.40
C LEU A 61 -2.88 7.51 29.24
N ASP A 62 -1.86 7.18 30.02
CA ASP A 62 -0.99 8.16 30.66
C ASP A 62 -0.37 9.10 29.60
N PRO A 63 -0.27 10.42 29.85
CA PRO A 63 0.25 11.37 28.87
C PRO A 63 1.65 11.06 28.36
N GLN A 64 2.55 10.54 29.21
CA GLN A 64 3.90 10.19 28.81
C GLN A 64 3.90 8.93 27.95
N ALA A 65 3.18 7.89 28.37
CA ALA A 65 3.02 6.67 27.58
C ALA A 65 2.34 6.94 26.21
N ARG A 66 1.38 7.88 26.17
CA ARG A 66 0.76 8.33 24.91
C ARG A 66 1.79 9.00 24.01
N ALA A 67 2.58 9.93 24.55
CA ALA A 67 3.60 10.65 23.78
C ALA A 67 4.64 9.71 23.17
N GLU A 68 5.14 8.73 23.94
CA GLU A 68 6.09 7.73 23.46
C GLU A 68 5.52 6.87 22.33
N ARG A 69 4.28 6.38 22.46
CA ARG A 69 3.61 5.60 21.43
C ARG A 69 3.34 6.41 20.16
N MET A 70 2.89 7.65 20.31
CA MET A 70 2.68 8.55 19.17
C MET A 70 4.00 8.86 18.46
N ALA A 71 5.10 9.07 19.19
CA ALA A 71 6.41 9.32 18.59
C ALA A 71 6.89 8.11 17.78
N ALA A 72 6.72 6.89 18.30
CA ALA A 72 7.02 5.67 17.57
C ALA A 72 6.19 5.55 16.28
N LYS A 73 4.87 5.77 16.36
CA LYS A 73 3.98 5.72 15.21
C LYS A 73 4.24 6.82 14.18
N GLN A 74 4.65 8.01 14.62
CA GLN A 74 5.07 9.09 13.73
C GLN A 74 6.36 8.74 12.99
N SER A 75 7.31 8.05 13.65
CA SER A 75 8.53 7.54 13.00
C SER A 75 8.20 6.49 11.94
N GLU A 76 7.29 5.55 12.25
CA GLU A 76 6.78 4.56 11.30
C GLU A 76 6.12 5.23 10.09
N LEU A 77 5.25 6.22 10.32
CA LEU A 77 4.60 6.99 9.26
C LEU A 77 5.60 7.69 8.33
N ASN A 78 6.69 8.25 8.90
CA ASN A 78 7.75 8.89 8.12
C ASN A 78 8.50 7.86 7.26
N ALA A 79 8.82 6.69 7.81
CA ALA A 79 9.48 5.61 7.08
C ALA A 79 8.59 5.08 5.93
N LEU A 80 7.30 4.89 6.18
CA LEU A 80 6.32 4.50 5.16
C LEU A 80 6.20 5.56 4.06
N SER A 81 6.22 6.85 4.41
CA SER A 81 6.17 7.95 3.44
C SER A 81 7.42 7.96 2.55
N SER A 82 8.61 7.71 3.11
CA SER A 82 9.84 7.54 2.33
C SER A 82 9.77 6.31 1.42
N ALA A 83 9.27 5.18 1.93
CA ALA A 83 9.09 3.97 1.13
C ALA A 83 8.13 4.18 -0.05
N LEU A 84 7.05 4.93 0.17
CA LEU A 84 6.10 5.31 -0.89
C LEU A 84 6.79 6.13 -1.98
N ALA A 85 7.61 7.12 -1.61
CA ALA A 85 8.37 7.92 -2.56
C ALA A 85 9.35 7.05 -3.37
N THR A 86 10.07 6.14 -2.72
CA THR A 86 10.95 5.17 -3.39
C THR A 86 10.18 4.26 -4.36
N ALA A 87 9.03 3.73 -3.95
CA ALA A 87 8.20 2.87 -4.79
C ALA A 87 7.66 3.62 -6.02
N ASN A 88 7.24 4.88 -5.86
CA ASN A 88 6.85 5.74 -6.97
C ASN A 88 8.01 6.01 -7.95
N GLY A 89 9.22 6.26 -7.42
CA GLY A 89 10.42 6.39 -8.25
C GLY A 89 10.74 5.10 -9.02
N GLY A 90 10.61 3.95 -8.36
CA GLY A 90 10.77 2.62 -8.95
C GLY A 90 9.75 2.34 -10.06
N LEU A 91 8.48 2.71 -9.84
CA LEU A 91 7.43 2.64 -10.86
C LEU A 91 7.80 3.47 -12.09
N MET A 92 8.14 4.76 -11.91
CA MET A 92 8.51 5.63 -13.02
C MET A 92 9.73 5.10 -13.79
N LYS A 93 10.72 4.54 -13.09
CA LYS A 93 11.89 3.92 -13.71
C LYS A 93 11.50 2.68 -14.52
N ALA A 94 10.70 1.77 -13.95
CA ALA A 94 10.23 0.58 -14.65
C ALA A 94 9.41 0.93 -15.90
N MET A 95 8.55 1.96 -15.84
CA MET A 95 7.77 2.43 -16.99
C MET A 95 8.68 2.91 -18.14
N LYS A 96 9.77 3.63 -17.82
CA LYS A 96 10.75 4.11 -18.80
C LYS A 96 11.60 2.99 -19.38
N GLU A 97 12.10 2.08 -18.53
CA GLU A 97 12.96 0.96 -18.94
C GLU A 97 12.23 -0.03 -19.86
N LEU A 98 10.96 -0.30 -19.56
CA LEU A 98 10.11 -1.17 -20.37
C LEU A 98 9.46 -0.44 -21.56
N LYS A 99 9.74 0.85 -21.73
CA LYS A 99 9.24 1.69 -22.84
C LYS A 99 7.72 1.57 -23.03
N LEU A 100 6.97 1.66 -21.93
CA LEU A 100 5.51 1.62 -21.97
C LEU A 100 4.97 2.69 -22.93
N ASP A 101 3.92 2.33 -23.68
CA ASP A 101 3.23 3.32 -24.51
C ASP A 101 2.44 4.32 -23.65
N SER A 102 1.94 5.39 -24.27
CA SER A 102 1.22 6.46 -23.59
C SER A 102 -0.04 5.98 -22.85
N GLY A 103 -0.79 5.02 -23.41
CA GLY A 103 -1.97 4.43 -22.79
C GLY A 103 -1.61 3.54 -21.59
N GLN A 104 -0.57 2.72 -21.71
CA GLN A 104 -0.04 1.96 -20.58
C GLN A 104 0.47 2.88 -19.47
N MET A 105 1.17 3.97 -19.83
CA MET A 105 1.65 4.94 -18.84
C MET A 105 0.51 5.63 -18.09
N GLN A 106 -0.53 6.05 -18.81
CA GLN A 106 -1.73 6.64 -18.21
C GLN A 106 -2.44 5.64 -17.29
N THR A 107 -2.57 4.39 -17.71
CA THR A 107 -3.17 3.33 -16.90
C THR A 107 -2.39 3.10 -15.60
N ALA A 108 -1.06 3.00 -15.68
CA ALA A 108 -0.21 2.84 -14.51
C ALA A 108 -0.33 4.03 -13.54
N MET A 109 -0.36 5.27 -14.05
CA MET A 109 -0.54 6.46 -13.21
C MET A 109 -1.93 6.53 -12.57
N ALA A 110 -2.98 6.17 -13.30
CA ALA A 110 -4.34 6.13 -12.75
C ALA A 110 -4.47 5.09 -11.64
N LEU A 111 -3.85 3.91 -11.81
CA LEU A 111 -3.88 2.83 -10.82
C LEU A 111 -3.00 3.14 -9.59
N SER A 112 -1.90 3.88 -9.72
CA SER A 112 -1.06 4.24 -8.57
C SER A 112 -1.75 5.23 -7.62
N MET A 113 -2.68 6.02 -8.15
CA MET A 113 -3.45 7.02 -7.40
C MET A 113 -4.70 6.45 -6.71
N LYS A 114 -5.09 5.21 -7.03
CA LYS A 114 -6.31 4.56 -6.53
C LYS A 114 -6.04 3.65 -5.33
#